data_AF-A0A2E5S046-F1
#
_entry.id   AF-A0A2E5S046-F1
#
_cell.length_a   1.000
_cell.length_b   1.000
_cell.length_c   1.000
_cell.angle_alpha   90.00
_cell.angle_beta   90.00
_cell.angle_gamma   90.00
#
_symmetry.space_group_name_H-M   'P 1'
#
loop_
_entity.id
_entity.type
_entity.pdbx_description
1 polymer ?
#
loop_
_entity_poly.entity_id
_entity_poly.type
_entity_poly.pdbx_seq_one_letter_code
_entity_poly.pdbx_strand_id
1 'polypeptide(L)'
;MSLSQFPRYFRRTIVVTVAFWSLAPGCSPGTAETGEFSNPEAQTIQRIQGIPAPPGYSRIKTTHGFALFLRNLRLLPSKTVYLYNGKRKGNQEAHFRIVDLSVGKKDLQQCADALIRIRSEYFWHSNQKEKISFHFTSGDVSSYSKWRDGFRPAIRGSKVSFQKTEGYDASYGSFFKYLENLFTYAGTISLKLDSKPVTGTVSPGDFFLESGSPGHAIMILDIVEDPNGKRLYLLGQSYMPAQQFHVLRNPLMPGEAVPGYERYGNVWYDIDPGKEVRTPEWVFPANALRRWK
;
A
#
# COMPACT_ATOMS: atom_id res chain seq x y z
N MET A 1 56.56 -56.09 38.81
CA MET A 1 56.66 -55.45 40.14
C MET A 1 56.04 -54.06 40.02
N SER A 2 55.04 -53.60 40.76
CA SER A 2 54.30 -54.11 41.91
C SER A 2 53.14 -53.12 42.17
N LEU A 3 51.94 -53.67 42.42
CA LEU A 3 50.84 -53.23 43.31
C LEU A 3 50.35 -51.76 43.18
N SER A 4 49.19 -51.50 42.57
CA SER A 4 47.83 -51.60 43.14
C SER A 4 47.59 -50.73 44.39
N GLN A 5 46.70 -49.73 44.28
CA GLN A 5 45.75 -49.32 45.33
C GLN A 5 44.77 -48.24 44.82
N PHE A 6 43.50 -48.62 44.69
CA PHE A 6 42.31 -47.77 44.93
C PHE A 6 41.97 -47.85 46.44
N PRO A 7 40.97 -47.12 47.02
CA PRO A 7 40.06 -46.08 46.49
C PRO A 7 39.96 -44.83 47.41
N ARG A 8 39.17 -43.81 47.00
CA ARG A 8 38.24 -43.09 47.92
C ARG A 8 37.29 -42.20 47.13
N TYR A 9 36.00 -42.57 47.20
CA TYR A 9 34.87 -41.81 46.71
C TYR A 9 34.75 -40.47 47.46
N PHE A 10 34.80 -39.36 46.73
CA PHE A 10 34.34 -38.05 47.23
C PHE A 10 33.05 -37.70 46.49
N ARG A 11 31.91 -37.81 47.19
CA ARG A 11 30.65 -37.21 46.76
C ARG A 11 30.81 -35.69 46.83
N ARG A 12 30.95 -35.02 45.68
CA ARG A 12 30.76 -33.57 45.57
C ARG A 12 29.30 -33.30 45.20
N THR A 13 28.56 -32.78 46.15
CA THR A 13 27.26 -32.14 45.93
C THR A 13 27.49 -30.93 45.01
N ILE A 14 27.11 -31.03 43.74
CA ILE A 14 27.06 -29.88 42.84
C ILE A 14 25.73 -29.18 43.11
N VAL A 15 25.78 -28.01 43.74
CA VAL A 15 24.67 -27.07 43.75
C VAL A 15 24.62 -26.45 42.36
N VAL A 16 23.66 -26.87 41.54
CA VAL A 16 23.36 -26.23 40.25
C VAL A 16 22.55 -24.98 40.55
N THR A 17 23.20 -23.83 40.58
CA THR A 17 22.51 -22.53 40.45
C THR A 17 22.00 -22.41 39.02
N VAL A 18 20.73 -22.72 38.81
CA VAL A 18 20.04 -22.44 37.54
C VAL A 18 19.86 -20.93 37.44
N ALA A 19 20.76 -20.25 36.74
CA ALA A 19 20.55 -18.88 36.31
C ALA A 19 19.44 -18.88 35.25
N PHE A 20 18.23 -18.49 35.65
CA PHE A 20 17.16 -18.17 34.72
C PHE A 20 17.54 -16.91 33.95
N TRP A 21 18.16 -17.08 32.78
CA TRP A 21 18.19 -16.04 31.76
C TRP A 21 16.80 -15.95 31.16
N SER A 22 16.04 -14.95 31.61
CA SER A 22 14.82 -14.50 30.95
C SER A 22 15.19 -14.02 29.54
N LEU A 23 14.92 -14.86 28.55
CA LEU A 23 14.87 -14.48 27.14
C LEU A 23 13.80 -13.40 26.99
N ALA A 24 14.22 -12.14 26.85
CA ALA A 24 13.35 -11.07 26.40
C ALA A 24 13.10 -11.26 24.89
N PRO A 25 11.85 -11.38 24.41
CA PRO A 25 11.55 -11.29 22.99
C PRO A 25 11.59 -9.80 22.59
N GLY A 26 12.74 -9.36 22.09
CA GLY A 26 12.90 -8.04 21.48
C GLY A 26 12.51 -8.05 20.01
N CYS A 27 11.23 -7.81 19.70
CA CYS A 27 10.79 -7.05 18.53
C CYS A 27 9.27 -6.76 18.66
N SER A 28 8.92 -5.62 19.28
CA SER A 28 7.53 -5.19 19.37
C SER A 28 7.06 -4.62 18.03
N PRO A 29 5.94 -5.12 17.44
CA PRO A 29 5.17 -4.31 16.52
C PRO A 29 4.60 -3.11 17.28
N GLY A 30 4.62 -1.93 16.65
CA GLY A 30 4.13 -0.69 17.23
C GLY A 30 2.70 -0.86 17.76
N THR A 31 2.50 -0.46 19.01
CA THR A 31 1.22 -0.43 19.71
C THR A 31 0.19 0.37 18.92
N ALA A 32 -0.74 -0.33 18.27
CA ALA A 32 -2.05 0.20 18.00
C ALA A 32 -2.78 0.30 19.35
N GLU A 33 -3.22 1.48 19.73
CA GLU A 33 -4.09 1.65 20.90
C GLU A 33 -5.37 0.84 20.69
N THR A 34 -5.56 -0.17 21.53
CA THR A 34 -6.83 -0.86 21.73
C THR A 34 -7.78 0.07 22.49
N GLY A 35 -8.39 0.99 21.76
CA GLY A 35 -9.62 1.66 22.18
C GLY A 35 -10.78 0.71 21.93
N GLU A 36 -11.21 -0.01 22.96
CA GLU A 36 -12.35 -0.91 22.94
C GLU A 36 -13.65 -0.08 22.92
N PHE A 37 -14.17 0.17 21.73
CA PHE A 37 -15.58 0.47 21.51
C PHE A 37 -16.11 -0.54 20.49
N SER A 38 -16.74 -1.60 20.98
CA SER A 38 -17.45 -2.57 20.16
C SER A 38 -18.68 -1.91 19.55
N ASN A 39 -18.52 -1.31 18.36
CA ASN A 39 -19.64 -0.93 17.52
C ASN A 39 -20.18 -2.20 16.84
N PRO A 40 -21.43 -2.64 17.10
CA PRO A 40 -22.02 -3.80 16.46
C PRO A 40 -22.18 -3.68 14.93
N GLU A 41 -21.99 -2.50 14.32
CA GLU A 41 -21.85 -2.34 12.86
C GLU A 41 -20.51 -2.90 12.29
N ALA A 42 -19.56 -3.28 13.16
CA ALA A 42 -18.24 -3.80 12.75
C ALA A 42 -18.27 -5.30 12.41
N GLN A 43 -19.32 -5.79 11.75
CA GLN A 43 -19.20 -7.02 10.96
C GLN A 43 -18.20 -6.72 9.84
N THR A 44 -17.00 -7.25 10.05
CA THR A 44 -15.75 -6.53 9.80
C THR A 44 -15.34 -6.74 8.35
N ILE A 45 -15.57 -5.74 7.50
CA ILE A 45 -14.99 -5.74 6.16
C ILE A 45 -13.46 -5.70 6.32
N GLN A 46 -12.81 -6.87 6.25
CA GLN A 46 -11.37 -7.02 6.49
C GLN A 46 -10.51 -6.86 5.24
N ARG A 47 -11.12 -6.94 4.05
CA ARG A 47 -10.42 -6.84 2.75
C ARG A 47 -11.28 -6.10 1.75
N ILE A 48 -10.67 -5.58 0.69
CA ILE A 48 -11.38 -4.89 -0.42
C ILE A 48 -12.51 -5.75 -1.00
N GLN A 49 -12.26 -7.03 -1.27
CA GLN A 49 -13.28 -7.96 -1.78
C GLN A 49 -14.44 -8.23 -0.80
N GLY A 50 -14.26 -7.87 0.47
CA GLY A 50 -15.31 -7.98 1.49
C GLY A 50 -16.32 -6.84 1.44
N ILE A 51 -16.07 -5.76 0.67
CA ILE A 51 -17.00 -4.64 0.52
C ILE A 51 -18.18 -5.13 -0.36
N PRO A 52 -19.40 -5.30 0.13
CA PRO A 52 -20.47 -5.88 -0.68
C PRO A 52 -20.73 -5.10 -1.98
N ALA A 53 -21.00 -5.83 -3.07
CA ALA A 53 -21.49 -5.23 -4.30
C ALA A 53 -22.93 -4.73 -4.09
N PRO A 54 -23.34 -3.61 -4.71
CA PRO A 54 -24.73 -3.14 -4.64
C PRO A 54 -25.71 -4.17 -5.25
N PRO A 55 -27.00 -4.13 -4.89
CA PRO A 55 -28.01 -5.00 -5.48
C PRO A 55 -28.02 -4.93 -7.01
N GLY A 56 -28.10 -6.07 -7.68
CA GLY A 56 -28.09 -6.17 -9.15
C GLY A 56 -26.69 -6.13 -9.78
N TYR A 57 -25.63 -5.88 -9.01
CA TYR A 57 -24.26 -5.90 -9.51
C TYR A 57 -23.50 -7.15 -9.07
N SER A 58 -22.60 -7.62 -9.93
CA SER A 58 -21.66 -8.70 -9.64
C SER A 58 -20.23 -8.25 -9.90
N ARG A 59 -19.27 -8.69 -9.08
CA ARG A 59 -17.85 -8.42 -9.34
C ARG A 59 -17.44 -9.01 -10.67
N ILE A 60 -16.69 -8.25 -11.45
CA ILE A 60 -16.08 -8.79 -12.67
C ILE A 60 -15.12 -9.93 -12.30
N LYS A 61 -15.08 -10.99 -13.11
CA LYS A 61 -14.24 -12.15 -12.84
C LYS A 61 -12.76 -11.78 -12.92
N THR A 62 -11.98 -12.19 -11.92
CA THR A 62 -10.52 -12.02 -11.89
C THR A 62 -9.92 -13.19 -11.14
N THR A 63 -9.03 -13.95 -11.77
CA THR A 63 -8.47 -15.19 -11.21
C THR A 63 -7.00 -15.08 -10.80
N HIS A 64 -6.28 -14.05 -11.24
CA HIS A 64 -4.85 -13.87 -10.91
C HIS A 64 -4.39 -12.41 -11.06
N GLY A 65 -3.13 -12.17 -10.69
CA GLY A 65 -2.43 -10.92 -10.99
C GLY A 65 -2.77 -9.75 -10.05
N PHE A 66 -2.50 -8.53 -10.53
CA PHE A 66 -2.58 -7.33 -9.71
C PHE A 66 -3.99 -7.03 -9.21
N ALA A 67 -5.02 -7.24 -10.04
CA ALA A 67 -6.41 -7.05 -9.64
C ALA A 67 -6.82 -7.97 -8.47
N LEU A 68 -6.38 -9.23 -8.46
CA LEU A 68 -6.62 -10.14 -7.33
C LEU A 68 -5.84 -9.70 -6.08
N PHE A 69 -4.62 -9.17 -6.24
CA PHE A 69 -3.85 -8.61 -5.14
C PHE A 69 -4.58 -7.42 -4.50
N LEU A 70 -5.11 -6.48 -5.30
CA LEU A 70 -5.89 -5.33 -4.82
C LEU A 70 -7.13 -5.76 -4.02
N ARG A 71 -7.88 -6.73 -4.54
CA ARG A 71 -9.04 -7.34 -3.86
C ARG A 71 -8.69 -7.94 -2.49
N ASN A 72 -7.44 -8.38 -2.32
CA ASN A 72 -6.95 -9.00 -1.10
C ASN A 72 -6.24 -8.03 -0.14
N LEU A 73 -6.11 -6.75 -0.50
CA LEU A 73 -5.60 -5.74 0.42
C LEU A 73 -6.44 -5.72 1.69
N ARG A 74 -5.75 -5.79 2.84
CA ARG A 74 -6.36 -5.76 4.16
C ARG A 74 -6.88 -4.35 4.46
N LEU A 75 -7.96 -4.29 5.24
CA LEU A 75 -8.57 -3.06 5.71
C LEU A 75 -8.45 -2.98 7.23
N LEU A 76 -8.18 -1.78 7.74
CA LEU A 76 -8.19 -1.52 9.17
C LEU A 76 -9.64 -1.51 9.70
N PRO A 77 -9.88 -1.96 10.94
CA PRO A 77 -11.18 -1.80 11.59
C PRO A 77 -11.54 -0.33 11.83
N SER A 78 -10.53 0.48 12.13
CA SER A 78 -10.68 1.92 12.33
C SER A 78 -10.98 2.62 11.02
N LYS A 79 -11.82 3.65 11.11
CA LYS A 79 -12.18 4.52 9.99
C LYS A 79 -11.44 5.86 10.05
N THR A 80 -10.78 6.21 11.16
CA THR A 80 -10.10 7.52 11.26
C THR A 80 -8.81 7.52 10.46
N VAL A 81 -8.72 8.33 9.41
CA VAL A 81 -7.49 8.46 8.61
C VAL A 81 -6.49 9.37 9.33
N TYR A 82 -5.27 8.88 9.45
CA TYR A 82 -4.13 9.62 10.00
C TYR A 82 -3.13 10.01 8.91
N LEU A 83 -2.45 11.13 9.15
CA LEU A 83 -1.31 11.60 8.39
C LEU A 83 -0.02 10.90 8.85
N TYR A 84 1.06 11.01 8.09
CA TYR A 84 2.38 10.47 8.44
C TYR A 84 2.91 10.90 9.82
N ASN A 85 2.45 12.04 10.33
CA ASN A 85 2.86 12.61 11.62
C ASN A 85 1.92 12.22 12.77
N GLY A 86 0.98 11.29 12.56
CA GLY A 86 0.03 10.84 13.58
C GLY A 86 -1.14 11.79 13.85
N LYS A 87 -1.21 12.95 13.18
CA LYS A 87 -2.39 13.82 13.25
C LYS A 87 -3.54 13.24 12.43
N ARG A 88 -4.78 13.54 12.82
CA ARG A 88 -5.96 13.20 12.02
C ARG A 88 -5.96 14.01 10.73
N LYS A 89 -6.33 13.37 9.61
CA LYS A 89 -6.66 14.06 8.36
C LYS A 89 -7.79 15.08 8.62
N GLY A 90 -7.69 16.28 8.06
CA GLY A 90 -8.71 17.32 8.25
C GLY A 90 -10.08 16.90 7.73
N ASN A 91 -10.16 16.44 6.48
CA ASN A 91 -11.38 15.91 5.89
C ASN A 91 -11.56 14.43 6.23
N GLN A 92 -12.34 14.13 7.27
CA GLN A 92 -12.69 12.75 7.66
C GLN A 92 -13.88 12.16 6.88
N GLU A 93 -14.48 12.94 5.98
CA GLU A 93 -15.70 12.54 5.28
C GLU A 93 -15.43 11.96 3.89
N ALA A 94 -14.21 12.10 3.36
CA ALA A 94 -13.84 11.61 2.01
C ALA A 94 -13.57 10.11 1.90
N HIS A 95 -13.64 9.34 3.00
CA HIS A 95 -13.22 7.94 3.01
C HIS A 95 -14.23 6.98 3.65
N PHE A 96 -14.21 5.73 3.20
CA PHE A 96 -15.03 4.65 3.71
C PHE A 96 -14.26 3.69 4.63
N ARG A 97 -13.09 3.23 4.18
CA ARG A 97 -12.20 2.31 4.92
C ARG A 97 -10.74 2.59 4.58
N ILE A 98 -9.86 2.26 5.52
CA ILE A 98 -8.42 2.46 5.40
C ILE A 98 -7.77 1.14 4.99
N VAL A 99 -6.92 1.17 3.98
CA VAL A 99 -6.07 0.02 3.65
C VAL A 99 -4.97 -0.10 4.70
N ASP A 100 -4.77 -1.30 5.20
CA ASP A 100 -3.71 -1.66 6.16
C ASP A 100 -2.36 -1.66 5.46
N LEU A 101 -1.86 -0.45 5.20
CA LEU A 101 -0.59 -0.14 4.58
C LEU A 101 0.00 1.07 5.30
N SER A 102 1.16 0.88 5.93
CA SER A 102 1.84 1.96 6.66
C SER A 102 2.16 3.13 5.73
N VAL A 103 1.89 4.35 6.21
CA VAL A 103 2.29 5.61 5.56
C VAL A 103 3.73 6.01 5.93
N GLY A 104 4.35 5.34 6.90
CA GLY A 104 5.66 5.72 7.42
C GLY A 104 5.58 6.91 8.39
N LYS A 105 6.74 7.53 8.67
CA LYS A 105 6.90 8.65 9.62
C LYS A 105 7.38 9.95 8.97
N LYS A 106 7.59 9.91 7.65
CA LYS A 106 8.04 11.05 6.85
C LYS A 106 6.88 11.49 5.97
N ASP A 107 6.89 12.74 5.53
CA ASP A 107 5.93 13.26 4.55
C ASP A 107 6.23 12.73 3.14
N LEU A 108 6.31 11.40 3.02
CA LEU A 108 6.56 10.61 1.82
C LEU A 108 5.41 9.61 1.70
N GLN A 109 5.21 9.00 0.54
CA GLN A 109 4.01 8.19 0.26
C GLN A 109 2.76 9.07 -0.01
N GLN A 110 2.98 10.21 -0.65
CA GLN A 110 1.93 11.11 -1.09
C GLN A 110 1.35 10.64 -2.41
N CYS A 111 0.02 10.64 -2.53
CA CYS A 111 -0.65 10.55 -3.83
C CYS A 111 -0.09 9.41 -4.74
N ALA A 112 0.74 9.75 -5.74
CA ALA A 112 1.32 8.83 -6.72
C ALA A 112 2.26 7.81 -6.08
N ASP A 113 2.98 8.19 -5.02
CA ASP A 113 3.87 7.32 -4.28
C ASP A 113 3.11 6.12 -3.67
N ALA A 114 1.87 6.33 -3.23
CA ALA A 114 1.05 5.25 -2.69
C ALA A 114 0.66 4.24 -3.76
N LEU A 115 0.44 4.68 -5.00
CA LEU A 115 0.20 3.78 -6.14
C LEU A 115 1.47 2.99 -6.48
N ILE A 116 2.63 3.65 -6.50
CA ILE A 116 3.95 3.01 -6.67
C ILE A 116 4.19 1.99 -5.55
N ARG A 117 3.86 2.34 -4.30
CA ARG A 117 3.96 1.46 -3.13
C ARG A 117 3.13 0.20 -3.33
N ILE A 118 1.84 0.34 -3.61
CA ILE A 118 0.93 -0.79 -3.79
C ILE A 118 1.39 -1.71 -4.93
N ARG A 119 1.85 -1.13 -6.05
CA ARG A 119 2.40 -1.90 -7.17
C ARG A 119 3.69 -2.64 -6.79
N SER A 120 4.55 -2.00 -6.00
CA SER A 120 5.79 -2.60 -5.51
C SER A 120 5.52 -3.75 -4.52
N GLU A 121 4.54 -3.59 -3.62
CA GLU A 121 4.11 -4.65 -2.71
C GLU A 121 3.55 -5.87 -3.46
N TYR A 122 2.80 -5.64 -4.53
CA TYR A 122 2.35 -6.74 -5.41
C TYR A 122 3.53 -7.55 -5.95
N PHE A 123 4.55 -6.88 -6.51
CA PHE A 123 5.74 -7.56 -7.02
C PHE A 123 6.56 -8.22 -5.91
N TRP A 124 6.63 -7.59 -4.73
CA TRP A 124 7.29 -8.15 -3.56
C TRP A 124 6.68 -9.49 -3.13
N HIS A 125 5.35 -9.49 -2.92
CA HIS A 125 4.60 -10.63 -2.42
C HIS A 125 4.35 -11.73 -3.46
N SER A 126 4.42 -11.39 -4.75
CA SER A 126 4.36 -12.37 -5.84
C SER A 126 5.74 -12.89 -6.29
N ASN A 127 6.79 -12.56 -5.53
CA ASN A 127 8.17 -12.94 -5.81
C ASN A 127 8.71 -12.51 -7.19
N GLN A 128 8.25 -11.36 -7.68
CA GLN A 128 8.67 -10.73 -8.94
C GLN A 128 9.46 -9.45 -8.67
N LYS A 129 10.37 -9.48 -7.68
CA LYS A 129 11.07 -8.30 -7.14
C LYS A 129 11.94 -7.59 -8.19
N GLU A 130 12.37 -8.31 -9.22
CA GLU A 130 13.08 -7.80 -10.39
C GLU A 130 12.27 -6.81 -11.24
N LYS A 131 10.93 -6.87 -11.16
CA LYS A 131 10.02 -5.94 -11.85
C LYS A 131 9.83 -4.62 -11.10
N ILE A 132 10.37 -4.48 -9.89
CA ILE A 132 10.29 -3.26 -9.10
C ILE A 132 11.31 -2.27 -9.68
N SER A 133 10.85 -1.44 -10.61
CA SER A 133 11.64 -0.46 -11.33
C SER A 133 10.75 0.68 -11.78
N PHE A 134 11.11 1.91 -11.42
CA PHE A 134 10.33 3.12 -11.68
C PHE A 134 11.26 4.26 -12.08
N HIS A 135 10.71 5.26 -12.76
CA HIS A 135 11.48 6.43 -13.16
C HIS A 135 11.51 7.47 -12.03
N PHE A 136 12.65 8.12 -11.82
CA PHE A 136 12.68 9.43 -11.17
C PHE A 136 12.06 10.49 -12.08
N THR A 137 11.79 11.67 -11.53
CA THR A 137 11.24 12.81 -12.30
C THR A 137 12.19 13.23 -13.42
N SER A 138 13.51 13.01 -13.25
CA SER A 138 14.52 13.22 -14.29
C SER A 138 14.40 12.25 -15.47
N GLY A 139 13.64 11.17 -15.35
CA GLY A 139 13.59 10.06 -16.30
C GLY A 139 14.65 8.99 -16.08
N ASP A 140 15.53 9.13 -15.09
CA ASP A 140 16.47 8.06 -14.72
C ASP A 140 15.74 6.91 -14.04
N VAL A 141 16.10 5.67 -14.38
CA VAL A 141 15.45 4.48 -13.84
C VAL A 141 16.09 4.05 -12.52
N SER A 142 15.28 3.97 -11.47
CA SER A 142 15.63 3.43 -10.16
C SER A 142 15.03 2.04 -9.98
N SER A 143 15.87 1.01 -9.94
CA SER A 143 15.43 -0.39 -9.78
C SER A 143 15.81 -0.95 -8.41
N TYR A 144 14.90 -1.74 -7.83
CA TYR A 144 15.17 -2.42 -6.56
C TYR A 144 16.27 -3.48 -6.69
N SER A 145 16.47 -4.06 -7.88
CA SER A 145 17.59 -4.98 -8.13
C SER A 145 18.94 -4.28 -7.94
N LYS A 146 19.16 -3.10 -8.54
CA LYS A 146 20.38 -2.32 -8.27
C LYS A 146 20.50 -1.93 -6.81
N TRP A 147 19.39 -1.51 -6.19
CA TRP A 147 19.37 -1.14 -4.78
C TRP A 147 19.81 -2.29 -3.86
N ARG A 148 19.23 -3.47 -4.03
CA ARG A 148 19.55 -4.63 -3.20
C ARG A 148 20.97 -5.14 -3.42
N ASP A 149 21.59 -4.85 -4.56
CA ASP A 149 23.00 -5.16 -4.86
C ASP A 149 23.99 -4.13 -4.29
N GLY A 150 23.48 -3.14 -3.55
CA GLY A 150 24.29 -2.15 -2.83
C GLY A 150 24.48 -0.82 -3.54
N PHE A 151 23.83 -0.61 -4.69
CA PHE A 151 23.91 0.66 -5.41
C PHE A 151 22.96 1.71 -4.81
N ARG A 152 23.43 2.95 -4.71
CA ARG A 152 22.65 4.11 -4.30
C ARG A 152 22.73 5.21 -5.37
N PRO A 153 21.66 5.98 -5.57
CA PRO A 153 21.71 7.12 -6.48
C PRO A 153 22.63 8.19 -5.91
N ALA A 154 23.54 8.68 -6.75
CA ALA A 154 24.36 9.86 -6.52
C ALA A 154 23.92 10.94 -7.51
N ILE A 155 23.29 11.99 -6.98
CA ILE A 155 22.63 13.05 -7.75
C ILE A 155 23.53 14.28 -7.79
N ARG A 156 23.79 14.79 -8.99
CA ARG A 156 24.54 16.04 -9.23
C ARG A 156 23.78 16.88 -10.25
N GLY A 157 23.09 17.91 -9.78
CA GLY A 157 22.17 18.69 -10.62
C GLY A 157 21.04 17.81 -11.15
N SER A 158 20.83 17.80 -12.46
CA SER A 158 19.84 16.96 -13.14
C SER A 158 20.33 15.56 -13.51
N LYS A 159 21.61 15.23 -13.24
CA LYS A 159 22.18 13.92 -13.58
C LYS A 159 22.11 12.97 -12.39
N VAL A 160 21.62 11.76 -12.65
CA VAL A 160 21.64 10.66 -11.68
C VAL A 160 22.66 9.62 -12.13
N SER A 161 23.56 9.25 -11.20
CA SER A 161 24.46 8.11 -11.35
C SER A 161 24.19 7.11 -10.24
N PHE A 162 24.60 5.85 -10.41
CA PHE A 162 24.45 4.84 -9.37
C PHE A 162 25.83 4.34 -8.95
N GLN A 163 26.13 4.45 -7.67
CA GLN A 163 27.42 4.06 -7.09
C GLN A 163 27.19 2.96 -6.07
N LYS A 164 28.07 1.96 -6.05
CA LYS A 164 28.01 0.89 -5.06
C LYS A 164 28.61 1.41 -3.75
N THR A 165 27.75 1.65 -2.76
CA THR A 165 28.15 2.20 -1.44
C THR A 165 27.79 1.27 -0.29
N GLU A 166 26.99 0.23 -0.55
CA GLU A 166 26.50 -0.73 0.45
C GLU A 166 26.74 -2.17 0.00
N GLY A 167 26.53 -3.12 0.93
CA GLY A 167 26.49 -4.55 0.64
C GLY A 167 25.16 -5.02 0.06
N TYR A 168 25.08 -6.31 -0.27
CA TYR A 168 23.82 -6.93 -0.69
C TYR A 168 22.81 -6.98 0.46
N ASP A 169 21.59 -6.50 0.25
CA ASP A 169 20.50 -6.55 1.24
C ASP A 169 19.13 -6.62 0.57
N ALA A 170 18.55 -7.83 0.59
CA ALA A 170 17.22 -8.14 0.08
C ALA A 170 16.14 -8.20 1.18
N SER A 171 16.39 -7.63 2.36
CA SER A 171 15.41 -7.56 3.43
C SER A 171 14.24 -6.64 3.09
N TYR A 172 13.10 -6.85 3.76
CA TYR A 172 11.94 -5.95 3.64
C TYR A 172 12.28 -4.52 4.14
N GLY A 173 13.14 -4.40 5.16
CA GLY A 173 13.62 -3.10 5.63
C GLY A 173 14.42 -2.34 4.56
N SER A 174 15.30 -3.03 3.81
CA SER A 174 16.01 -2.46 2.66
C SER A 174 15.06 -2.06 1.53
N PHE A 175 14.05 -2.89 1.25
CA PHE A 175 12.98 -2.55 0.29
C PHE A 175 12.21 -1.29 0.68
N PHE A 176 11.87 -1.13 1.96
CA PHE A 176 11.21 0.09 2.42
C PHE A 176 12.12 1.33 2.27
N LYS A 177 13.42 1.22 2.57
CA LYS A 177 14.38 2.31 2.34
C LYS A 177 14.53 2.67 0.86
N TYR A 178 14.50 1.68 -0.04
CA TYR A 178 14.45 1.92 -1.48
C TYR A 178 13.23 2.75 -1.86
N LEU A 179 12.05 2.40 -1.34
CA LEU A 179 10.82 3.13 -1.62
C LEU A 179 10.87 4.56 -1.07
N GLU A 180 11.37 4.77 0.15
CA GLU A 180 11.56 6.14 0.68
C GLU A 180 12.49 6.98 -0.21
N ASN A 181 13.58 6.39 -0.69
CA ASN A 181 14.48 7.07 -1.64
C ASN A 181 13.75 7.37 -2.96
N LEU A 182 12.95 6.42 -3.47
CA LEU A 182 12.17 6.61 -4.67
C LEU A 182 11.17 7.77 -4.54
N PHE A 183 10.42 7.82 -3.44
CA PHE A 183 9.43 8.87 -3.16
C PHE A 183 10.04 10.26 -2.99
N THR A 184 11.35 10.35 -2.75
CA THR A 184 12.06 11.65 -2.71
C THR A 184 12.22 12.26 -4.11
N TYR A 185 12.25 11.43 -5.16
CA TYR A 185 12.58 11.88 -6.53
C TYR A 185 11.52 11.52 -7.57
N ALA A 186 10.52 10.72 -7.19
CA ALA A 186 9.39 10.35 -8.03
C ALA A 186 8.12 11.10 -7.63
N GLY A 187 7.17 11.17 -8.56
CA GLY A 187 5.86 11.79 -8.35
C GLY A 187 4.93 11.51 -9.53
N THR A 188 3.94 12.37 -9.75
CA THR A 188 2.97 12.19 -10.85
C THR A 188 3.63 12.25 -12.24
N ILE A 189 4.70 13.04 -12.39
CA ILE A 189 5.52 13.10 -13.62
C ILE A 189 6.19 11.75 -13.88
N SER A 190 6.84 11.16 -12.87
CA SER A 190 7.40 9.81 -12.94
C SER A 190 6.34 8.76 -13.29
N LEU A 191 5.20 8.81 -12.61
CA LEU A 191 4.11 7.86 -12.83
C LEU A 191 3.58 7.93 -14.27
N LYS A 192 3.61 9.11 -14.90
CA LYS A 192 3.27 9.27 -16.33
C LYS A 192 4.29 8.55 -17.24
N LEU A 193 5.58 8.57 -16.90
CA LEU A 193 6.63 7.83 -17.62
C LEU A 193 6.44 6.31 -17.47
N ASP A 194 6.02 5.86 -16.29
CA ASP A 194 5.79 4.44 -15.95
C ASP A 194 4.42 3.89 -16.39
N SER A 195 3.66 4.68 -17.15
CA SER A 195 2.28 4.33 -17.53
C SER A 195 1.91 4.75 -18.94
N LYS A 196 0.81 4.19 -19.44
CA LYS A 196 0.23 4.50 -20.75
C LYS A 196 -1.28 4.75 -20.61
N PRO A 197 -1.90 5.52 -21.52
CA PRO A 197 -3.36 5.63 -21.58
C PRO A 197 -4.02 4.25 -21.69
N VAL A 198 -5.18 4.08 -21.08
CA VAL A 198 -5.98 2.86 -21.26
C VAL A 198 -6.76 2.98 -22.57
N THR A 199 -6.55 2.02 -23.47
CA THR A 199 -7.43 1.78 -24.62
C THR A 199 -8.18 0.47 -24.39
N GLY A 200 -9.51 0.49 -24.55
CA GLY A 200 -10.36 -0.67 -24.33
C GLY A 200 -10.81 -0.86 -22.87
N THR A 201 -10.90 -2.12 -22.43
CA THR A 201 -11.57 -2.48 -21.17
C THR A 201 -10.78 -2.04 -19.94
N VAL A 202 -11.46 -1.28 -19.09
CA VAL A 202 -10.96 -0.86 -17.77
C VAL A 202 -10.92 -2.05 -16.82
N SER A 203 -9.87 -2.12 -16.01
CA SER A 203 -9.60 -3.19 -15.04
C SER A 203 -9.14 -2.65 -13.68
N PRO A 204 -9.34 -3.37 -12.56
CA PRO A 204 -8.74 -3.00 -11.29
C PRO A 204 -7.22 -2.89 -11.42
N GLY A 205 -6.66 -1.83 -10.85
CA GLY A 205 -5.26 -1.46 -10.96
C GLY A 205 -4.95 -0.46 -12.08
N ASP A 206 -5.89 -0.20 -12.98
CA ASP A 206 -5.91 1.05 -13.75
C ASP A 206 -6.13 2.23 -12.79
N PHE A 207 -5.68 3.42 -13.17
CA PHE A 207 -5.67 4.58 -12.29
C PHE A 207 -5.88 5.87 -13.07
N PHE A 208 -6.47 6.87 -12.42
CA PHE A 208 -6.54 8.23 -12.95
C PHE A 208 -5.28 8.98 -12.55
N LEU A 209 -4.70 9.74 -13.47
CA LEU A 209 -3.48 10.50 -13.27
C LEU A 209 -3.59 11.87 -13.93
N GLU A 210 -3.39 12.90 -13.13
CA GLU A 210 -3.05 14.24 -13.59
C GLU A 210 -1.59 14.53 -13.23
N SER A 211 -0.75 14.63 -14.26
CA SER A 211 0.69 14.82 -14.12
C SER A 211 1.04 16.29 -14.03
N GLY A 212 1.77 16.70 -13.01
CA GLY A 212 2.19 18.08 -12.82
C GLY A 212 2.54 18.41 -11.37
N SER A 213 2.77 19.70 -11.12
CA SER A 213 2.93 20.26 -9.78
C SER A 213 2.05 21.52 -9.69
N PRO A 214 0.82 21.42 -9.15
CA PRO A 214 0.26 20.23 -8.49
C PRO A 214 -0.17 19.16 -9.50
N GLY A 215 -0.26 17.92 -9.03
CA GLY A 215 -0.82 16.79 -9.77
C GLY A 215 -1.40 15.79 -8.79
N HIS A 216 -2.25 14.87 -9.28
CA HIS A 216 -2.89 13.87 -8.44
C HIS A 216 -3.06 12.51 -9.12
N ALA A 217 -3.28 11.46 -8.32
CA ALA A 217 -3.44 10.10 -8.78
C ALA A 217 -4.29 9.27 -7.81
N ILE A 218 -5.25 8.54 -8.35
CA ILE A 218 -6.11 7.59 -7.61
C ILE A 218 -6.22 6.28 -8.39
N MET A 219 -6.39 5.15 -7.70
CA MET A 219 -6.43 3.82 -8.30
C MET A 219 -7.83 3.21 -8.25
N ILE A 220 -8.22 2.48 -9.30
CA ILE A 220 -9.39 1.60 -9.29
C ILE A 220 -9.03 0.32 -8.52
N LEU A 221 -9.66 0.09 -7.38
CA LEU A 221 -9.39 -1.05 -6.49
C LEU A 221 -10.22 -2.28 -6.84
N ASP A 222 -11.46 -2.07 -7.29
CA ASP A 222 -12.36 -3.13 -7.70
C ASP A 222 -13.42 -2.59 -8.68
N ILE A 223 -14.05 -3.49 -9.42
CA ILE A 223 -15.12 -3.20 -10.38
C ILE A 223 -16.23 -4.22 -10.22
N VAL A 224 -17.47 -3.73 -10.21
CA VAL A 224 -18.69 -4.53 -10.32
C VAL A 224 -19.45 -4.13 -11.58
N GLU A 225 -20.22 -5.05 -12.14
CA GLU A 225 -20.95 -4.91 -13.39
C GLU A 225 -22.37 -5.48 -13.23
N ASP A 226 -23.37 -4.81 -13.78
CA ASP A 226 -24.74 -5.30 -13.86
C ASP A 226 -24.95 -6.15 -15.14
N PRO A 227 -26.09 -6.86 -15.29
CA PRO A 227 -26.38 -7.63 -16.51
C PRO A 227 -26.44 -6.83 -17.82
N ASN A 228 -26.58 -5.51 -17.75
CA ASN A 228 -26.61 -4.61 -18.91
C ASN A 228 -25.20 -4.10 -19.28
N GLY A 229 -24.15 -4.50 -18.53
CA GLY A 229 -22.79 -4.05 -18.73
C GLY A 229 -22.46 -2.70 -18.07
N LYS A 230 -23.36 -2.14 -17.26
CA LYS A 230 -23.08 -0.93 -16.47
C LYS A 230 -22.10 -1.28 -15.36
N ARG A 231 -21.03 -0.50 -15.23
CA ARG A 231 -19.96 -0.72 -14.26
C ARG A 231 -19.95 0.32 -13.16
N LEU A 232 -19.64 -0.13 -11.94
CA LEU A 232 -19.30 0.74 -10.82
C LEU A 232 -17.89 0.43 -10.32
N TYR A 233 -17.24 1.45 -9.77
CA TYR A 233 -15.82 1.43 -9.44
C TYR A 233 -15.59 1.71 -7.97
N LEU A 234 -14.75 0.92 -7.30
CA LEU A 234 -14.13 1.32 -6.04
C LEU A 234 -12.85 2.09 -6.34
N LEU A 235 -12.72 3.27 -5.74
CA LEU A 235 -11.55 4.13 -5.90
C LEU A 235 -10.75 4.21 -4.60
N GLY A 236 -9.43 4.26 -4.72
CA GLY A 236 -8.51 4.36 -3.60
C GLY A 236 -7.46 5.43 -3.81
N GLN A 237 -7.07 6.11 -2.73
CA GLN A 237 -6.08 7.17 -2.80
C GLN A 237 -5.24 7.32 -1.52
N SER A 238 -4.10 7.98 -1.67
CA SER A 238 -3.45 8.82 -0.64
C SER A 238 -3.56 10.28 -1.11
N TYR A 239 -3.14 11.27 -0.32
CA TYR A 239 -3.16 12.68 -0.71
C TYR A 239 -1.90 13.41 -0.23
N MET A 240 -1.96 14.75 -0.22
CA MET A 240 -0.90 15.64 0.26
C MET A 240 -1.46 16.48 1.42
N PRO A 241 -0.86 16.47 2.62
CA PRO A 241 0.33 15.69 3.04
C PRO A 241 0.11 14.17 3.03
N ALA A 242 1.20 13.41 3.19
CA ALA A 242 1.15 11.97 3.19
C ALA A 242 0.19 11.44 4.26
N GLN A 243 -0.68 10.52 3.84
CA GLN A 243 -1.73 9.98 4.69
C GLN A 243 -2.00 8.53 4.36
N GLN A 244 -2.67 7.83 5.29
CA GLN A 244 -3.00 6.42 5.09
C GLN A 244 -3.85 6.25 3.82
N PHE A 245 -3.48 5.26 3.00
CA PHE A 245 -4.21 4.95 1.79
C PHE A 245 -5.60 4.42 2.15
N HIS A 246 -6.64 4.91 1.49
CA HIS A 246 -8.02 4.61 1.85
C HIS A 246 -8.92 4.48 0.62
N VAL A 247 -10.01 3.74 0.81
CA VAL A 247 -11.14 3.67 -0.12
C VAL A 247 -11.93 4.97 0.00
N LEU A 248 -12.14 5.62 -1.14
CA LEU A 248 -12.88 6.87 -1.25
C LEU A 248 -14.39 6.66 -1.08
N ARG A 249 -15.08 7.71 -0.62
CA ARG A 249 -16.53 7.85 -0.74
C ARG A 249 -16.88 9.27 -1.14
N ASN A 250 -17.95 9.46 -1.89
CA ASN A 250 -18.48 10.78 -2.20
C ASN A 250 -20.01 10.75 -2.27
N PRO A 251 -20.72 11.14 -1.19
CA PRO A 251 -22.19 11.11 -1.18
C PRO A 251 -22.85 12.09 -2.17
N LEU A 252 -22.09 13.06 -2.70
CA LEU A 252 -22.60 14.08 -3.62
C LEU A 252 -22.43 13.71 -5.10
N MET A 253 -21.81 12.57 -5.41
CA MET A 253 -21.57 12.11 -6.78
C MET A 253 -22.43 10.89 -7.10
N PRO A 254 -22.80 10.66 -8.38
CA PRO A 254 -23.50 9.45 -8.80
C PRO A 254 -22.74 8.18 -8.40
N GLY A 255 -23.50 7.20 -7.94
CA GLY A 255 -22.95 5.95 -7.42
C GLY A 255 -23.95 5.26 -6.52
N GLU A 256 -23.46 4.20 -5.88
CA GLU A 256 -24.23 3.36 -4.98
C GLU A 256 -23.55 3.28 -3.62
N ALA A 257 -24.37 3.18 -2.58
CA ALA A 257 -23.90 2.87 -1.25
C ALA A 257 -23.45 1.41 -1.15
N VAL A 258 -22.67 1.12 -0.11
CA VAL A 258 -22.35 -0.27 0.26
C VAL A 258 -23.54 -0.83 1.05
N PRO A 259 -24.12 -1.99 0.68
CA PRO A 259 -25.19 -2.61 1.44
C PRO A 259 -24.87 -2.79 2.92
N GLY A 260 -25.76 -2.34 3.80
CA GLY A 260 -25.58 -2.32 5.25
C GLY A 260 -24.71 -1.17 5.77
N TYR A 261 -24.33 -0.23 4.90
CA TYR A 261 -23.50 0.94 5.21
C TYR A 261 -24.02 2.22 4.51
N GLU A 262 -25.33 2.31 4.29
CA GLU A 262 -26.00 3.37 3.52
C GLU A 262 -25.73 4.77 4.08
N ARG A 263 -25.55 4.89 5.40
CA ARG A 263 -25.17 6.15 6.08
C ARG A 263 -23.86 6.77 5.58
N TYR A 264 -23.00 6.00 4.92
CA TYR A 264 -21.75 6.51 4.34
C TYR A 264 -21.97 7.17 2.96
N GLY A 265 -23.15 7.01 2.37
CA GLY A 265 -23.46 7.42 1.01
C GLY A 265 -22.66 6.62 -0.02
N ASN A 266 -22.42 7.24 -1.17
CA ASN A 266 -21.89 6.52 -2.33
C ASN A 266 -20.39 6.21 -2.17
N VAL A 267 -20.07 4.92 -2.30
CA VAL A 267 -18.70 4.37 -2.26
C VAL A 267 -18.38 3.68 -3.59
N TRP A 268 -19.37 3.03 -4.19
CA TRP A 268 -19.28 2.50 -5.55
C TRP A 268 -19.61 3.62 -6.54
N TYR A 269 -18.60 4.10 -7.25
CA TYR A 269 -18.73 5.25 -8.15
C TYR A 269 -19.38 4.85 -9.48
N ASP A 270 -20.41 5.59 -9.89
CA ASP A 270 -20.96 5.57 -11.24
C ASP A 270 -20.27 6.66 -12.05
N ILE A 271 -19.13 6.31 -12.66
CA ILE A 271 -18.30 7.22 -13.45
C ILE A 271 -18.09 6.67 -14.84
N ASP A 272 -17.96 7.57 -15.81
CA ASP A 272 -17.47 7.28 -17.16
C ASP A 272 -15.96 7.56 -17.19
N PRO A 273 -15.09 6.53 -17.22
CA PRO A 273 -13.65 6.74 -17.18
C PRO A 273 -13.06 7.48 -18.39
N GLY A 274 -13.84 7.65 -19.47
CA GLY A 274 -13.47 8.46 -20.63
C GLY A 274 -13.74 9.96 -20.46
N LYS A 275 -14.49 10.36 -19.43
CA LYS A 275 -14.89 11.75 -19.16
C LYS A 275 -14.16 12.30 -17.94
N GLU A 276 -14.52 13.54 -17.57
CA GLU A 276 -14.11 14.13 -16.32
C GLU A 276 -14.60 13.28 -15.13
N VAL A 277 -13.70 13.00 -14.19
CA VAL A 277 -13.99 12.20 -12.98
C VAL A 277 -13.82 13.08 -11.76
N ARG A 278 -14.93 13.33 -11.05
CA ARG A 278 -14.95 14.13 -9.83
C ARG A 278 -14.88 13.22 -8.60
N THR A 279 -13.94 13.53 -7.71
CA THR A 279 -13.77 12.89 -6.41
C THR A 279 -13.87 13.94 -5.30
N PRO A 280 -13.93 13.56 -4.01
CA PRO A 280 -14.10 14.52 -2.93
C PRO A 280 -13.01 15.58 -2.84
N GLU A 281 -11.80 15.28 -3.33
CA GLU A 281 -10.61 16.13 -3.15
C GLU A 281 -9.94 16.51 -4.47
N TRP A 282 -10.37 15.94 -5.60
CA TRP A 282 -9.77 16.21 -6.91
C TRP A 282 -10.77 16.02 -8.06
N VAL A 283 -10.58 16.79 -9.14
CA VAL A 283 -11.30 16.61 -10.40
C VAL A 283 -10.29 16.23 -11.47
N PHE A 284 -10.41 15.02 -12.01
CA PHE A 284 -9.55 14.53 -13.08
C PHE A 284 -10.14 14.91 -14.45
N PRO A 285 -9.34 15.47 -15.37
CA PRO A 285 -9.81 15.79 -16.70
C PRO A 285 -10.15 14.52 -17.49
N ALA A 286 -10.88 14.68 -18.60
CA ALA A 286 -11.06 13.60 -19.57
C ALA A 286 -9.69 13.07 -20.03
N ASN A 287 -9.61 11.77 -20.34
CA ASN A 287 -8.38 11.06 -20.72
C ASN A 287 -7.31 10.92 -19.60
N ALA A 288 -7.66 11.16 -18.34
CA ALA A 288 -6.76 10.93 -17.20
C ALA A 288 -6.53 9.43 -16.90
N LEU A 289 -7.32 8.51 -17.48
CA LEU A 289 -7.20 7.08 -17.20
C LEU A 289 -5.94 6.46 -17.82
N ARG A 290 -5.15 5.78 -16.99
CA ARG A 290 -3.88 5.16 -17.34
C ARG A 290 -3.72 3.78 -16.70
N ARG A 291 -2.76 3.02 -17.22
CA ARG A 291 -2.27 1.79 -16.61
C ARG A 291 -0.78 1.67 -16.65
N TRP A 292 -0.24 0.86 -15.74
CA TRP A 292 1.16 0.48 -15.69
C TRP A 292 1.65 -0.08 -17.04
N LYS A 293 2.88 0.27 -17.43
CA LYS A 293 3.56 -0.34 -18.58
C LYS A 293 3.96 -1.79 -18.32
#